data_AF-A0A8T3Q5T9-F1
#
_entry.id   AF-A0A8T3Q5T9-F1
#
_cell.length_a   1.000
_cell.length_b   1.000
_cell.length_c   1.000
_cell.angle_alpha   90.00
_cell.angle_beta   90.00
_cell.angle_gamma   90.00
#
_symmetry.space_group_name_H-M   'P 1'
#
loop_
_entity.id
_entity.type
_entity.pdbx_description
1 polymer ?
#
loop_
_entity_poly.entity_id
_entity_poly.type
_entity_poly.pdbx_seq_one_letter_code
_entity_poly.pdbx_strand_id
1 'polypeptide(L)'
;MSKKFLWMIVFVSSLIINPIVFADTSICREGLGKMVQSLNLDNTQKAKIMPILDQLKSNLKAAGAQMNGIEPQLSQEATSPNMSQDNVNSLVDKKAKLIGDMMKSKITAKNQIFSILNVQQKEKLQSMMKKSEEKMAEEYKNCDED
;
A
#
# COMPACT_ATOMS: atom_id res chain seq x y z
N MET A 1 -0.03 38.84 57.79
CA MET A 1 -0.61 38.32 56.52
C MET A 1 0.54 37.65 55.76
N SER A 2 0.79 36.36 55.95
CA SER A 2 0.34 35.23 55.10
C SER A 2 0.71 35.39 53.62
N LYS A 3 1.30 34.44 52.90
CA LYS A 3 1.93 33.12 53.13
C LYS A 3 2.64 32.81 51.79
N LYS A 4 3.63 31.93 51.85
CA LYS A 4 4.50 31.41 50.77
C LYS A 4 3.72 31.00 49.50
N PHE A 5 4.34 31.09 48.32
CA PHE A 5 4.78 29.93 47.50
C PHE A 5 5.43 30.41 46.18
N LEU A 6 6.71 30.02 45.99
CA LEU A 6 7.35 29.93 44.69
C LEU A 6 6.54 29.01 43.78
N TRP A 7 6.46 29.31 42.49
CA TRP A 7 6.55 28.31 41.42
C TRP A 7 6.89 28.98 40.08
N MET A 8 8.13 28.78 39.63
CA MET A 8 8.53 28.93 38.23
C MET A 8 7.92 27.77 37.44
N ILE A 9 7.26 28.04 36.32
CA ILE A 9 7.02 27.03 35.28
C ILE A 9 7.68 27.53 34.00
N VAL A 10 8.84 26.94 33.71
CA VAL A 10 9.47 26.92 32.40
C VAL A 10 8.61 26.03 31.51
N PHE A 11 7.89 26.62 30.56
CA PHE A 11 7.14 25.87 29.57
C PHE A 11 8.04 25.59 28.36
N VAL A 12 8.94 24.62 28.50
CA VAL A 12 9.66 24.02 27.38
C VAL A 12 9.07 22.64 27.14
N SER A 13 8.31 22.52 26.06
CA SER A 13 8.19 21.29 25.28
C SER A 13 7.62 21.67 23.92
N SER A 14 8.54 21.98 23.01
CA SER A 14 8.29 21.87 21.58
C SER A 14 7.88 20.43 21.28
N LEU A 15 6.57 20.19 21.17
CA LEU A 15 6.03 19.00 20.52
C LEU A 15 6.41 19.13 19.04
N ILE A 16 7.60 18.61 18.70
CA ILE A 16 7.93 18.28 17.32
C ILE A 16 6.97 17.14 16.97
N ILE A 17 5.86 17.49 16.35
CA ILE A 17 5.06 16.54 15.59
C ILE A 17 5.97 16.15 14.43
N ASN A 18 6.79 15.13 14.62
CA ASN A 18 7.34 14.41 13.48
C ASN A 18 6.13 13.95 12.67
N PRO A 19 5.99 14.32 11.39
CA PRO A 19 5.11 13.56 10.54
C PRO A 19 5.67 12.13 10.59
N ILE A 20 4.92 11.20 11.21
CA ILE A 20 5.09 9.79 10.94
C ILE A 20 4.90 9.71 9.44
N VAL A 21 6.01 9.61 8.71
CA VAL A 21 6.01 9.26 7.29
C VAL A 21 5.51 7.83 7.29
N PHE A 22 4.19 7.68 7.30
CA PHE A 22 3.55 6.45 6.89
C PHE A 22 4.09 6.20 5.49
N ALA A 23 4.95 5.21 5.38
CA ALA A 23 5.48 4.73 4.12
C ALA A 23 4.31 4.65 3.15
N ASP A 24 4.35 5.52 2.14
CA ASP A 24 3.46 5.50 0.99
C ASP A 24 3.67 4.13 0.36
N THR A 25 2.84 3.16 0.76
CA THR A 25 3.04 1.76 0.40
C THR A 25 3.12 1.70 -1.12
N SER A 26 4.32 1.39 -1.60
CA SER A 26 4.73 1.31 -3.01
C SER A 26 3.81 0.43 -3.88
N ILE A 27 2.90 -0.31 -3.26
CA ILE A 27 1.82 -1.11 -3.84
C ILE A 27 0.89 -0.29 -4.77
N CYS A 28 0.81 1.04 -4.60
CA CYS A 28 -0.14 1.90 -5.33
C CYS A 28 0.49 2.95 -6.28
N ARG A 29 1.82 3.09 -6.33
CA ARG A 29 2.43 4.33 -6.85
C ARG A 29 2.40 4.51 -8.38
N GLU A 30 2.28 3.44 -9.16
CA GLU A 30 1.80 3.49 -10.56
C GLU A 30 0.93 2.26 -10.85
N GLY A 31 -0.37 2.38 -10.56
CA GLY A 31 -1.28 1.23 -10.71
C GLY A 31 -1.36 0.70 -12.14
N LEU A 32 -1.50 -0.62 -12.29
CA LEU A 32 -1.70 -1.33 -13.55
C LEU A 32 -2.69 -0.62 -14.50
N GLY A 33 -3.76 -0.02 -13.93
CA GLY A 33 -4.72 0.78 -14.70
C GLY A 33 -4.10 1.97 -15.44
N LYS A 34 -3.19 2.73 -14.83
CA LYS A 34 -2.50 3.86 -15.48
C LYS A 34 -1.60 3.36 -16.61
N MET A 35 -0.84 2.28 -16.39
CA MET A 35 0.01 1.68 -17.41
C MET A 35 -0.82 1.19 -18.61
N VAL A 36 -1.96 0.57 -18.35
CA VAL A 36 -2.83 0.04 -19.41
C VAL A 36 -3.55 1.15 -20.16
N GLN A 37 -3.96 2.22 -19.48
CA GLN A 37 -4.58 3.40 -20.11
C GLN A 37 -3.61 4.20 -20.99
N SER A 38 -2.30 4.12 -20.74
CA SER A 38 -1.27 4.75 -21.59
C SER A 38 -0.93 3.93 -22.85
N LEU A 39 -1.53 2.74 -23.00
CA LEU A 39 -1.51 1.97 -24.23
C LEU A 39 -2.50 2.59 -25.22
N ASN A 40 -2.16 2.56 -26.50
CA ASN A 40 -3.08 2.95 -27.58
C ASN A 40 -4.11 1.84 -27.79
N LEU A 41 -5.08 1.73 -26.87
CA LEU A 41 -6.15 0.73 -26.91
C LEU A 41 -7.26 1.16 -27.87
N ASP A 42 -7.71 0.24 -28.72
CA ASP A 42 -8.92 0.44 -29.50
C ASP A 42 -10.19 0.30 -28.64
N ASN A 43 -11.35 0.63 -29.21
CA ASN A 43 -12.63 0.60 -28.49
C ASN A 43 -13.01 -0.80 -28.01
N THR A 44 -12.71 -1.84 -28.80
CA THR A 44 -12.99 -3.23 -28.44
C THR A 44 -12.13 -3.68 -27.26
N GLN A 45 -10.84 -3.31 -27.28
CA GLN A 45 -9.92 -3.60 -26.19
C GLN A 45 -10.33 -2.86 -24.91
N LYS A 46 -10.67 -1.58 -25.00
CA LYS A 46 -11.15 -0.77 -23.85
C LYS A 46 -12.38 -1.40 -23.21
N ALA A 47 -13.37 -1.80 -24.01
CA ALA A 47 -14.60 -2.42 -23.52
C ALA A 47 -14.35 -3.72 -22.73
N LYS A 48 -13.33 -4.49 -23.10
CA LYS A 48 -12.94 -5.72 -22.39
C LYS A 48 -12.06 -5.46 -21.17
N ILE A 49 -11.19 -4.47 -21.24
CA ILE A 49 -10.18 -4.17 -20.21
C ILE A 49 -10.76 -3.39 -19.05
N MET A 50 -11.66 -2.43 -19.28
CA MET A 50 -12.22 -1.59 -18.22
C MET A 50 -12.88 -2.39 -17.09
N PRO A 51 -13.75 -3.39 -17.36
CA PRO A 51 -14.33 -4.23 -16.32
C PRO A 51 -13.28 -4.97 -15.47
N ILE A 52 -12.18 -5.42 -16.08
CA ILE A 52 -11.07 -6.09 -15.38
C ILE A 52 -10.40 -5.10 -14.41
N LEU A 53 -10.13 -3.87 -14.86
CA LEU A 53 -9.53 -2.83 -14.03
C LEU A 53 -10.45 -2.38 -12.89
N ASP A 54 -11.75 -2.28 -13.14
CA ASP A 54 -12.74 -1.92 -12.13
C ASP A 54 -12.90 -3.00 -11.07
N GLN A 55 -12.94 -4.27 -11.49
CA GLN A 55 -12.95 -5.40 -10.56
C GLN A 55 -11.67 -5.43 -9.71
N LEU A 56 -10.51 -5.24 -10.34
CA LEU A 56 -9.24 -5.16 -9.61
C LEU A 56 -9.26 -4.00 -8.60
N LYS A 57 -9.69 -2.82 -9.01
CA LYS A 57 -9.80 -1.64 -8.13
C LYS A 57 -10.72 -1.91 -6.94
N SER A 58 -11.86 -2.55 -7.17
CA SER A 58 -12.80 -2.94 -6.11
C SER A 58 -12.16 -3.90 -5.11
N ASN A 59 -11.50 -4.95 -5.60
CA ASN A 59 -10.82 -5.94 -4.76
C ASN A 59 -9.71 -5.29 -3.91
N LEU A 60 -8.88 -4.44 -4.52
CA LEU A 60 -7.80 -3.76 -3.81
C LEU A 60 -8.35 -2.76 -2.77
N LYS A 61 -9.44 -2.05 -3.08
CA LYS A 61 -10.09 -1.14 -2.12
C LYS A 61 -10.66 -1.91 -0.92
N ALA A 62 -11.32 -3.03 -1.17
CA ALA A 62 -11.89 -3.87 -0.11
C ALA A 62 -10.79 -4.47 0.79
N ALA A 63 -9.69 -4.96 0.21
CA ALA A 63 -8.56 -5.47 0.96
C ALA A 63 -7.86 -4.36 1.76
N GLY A 64 -7.67 -3.17 1.16
CA GLY A 64 -7.12 -2.00 1.84
C GLY A 64 -7.96 -1.56 3.04
N ALA A 65 -9.29 -1.54 2.89
CA ALA A 65 -10.19 -1.23 4.01
C ALA A 65 -10.06 -2.23 5.16
N GLN A 66 -9.91 -3.53 4.86
CA GLN A 66 -9.68 -4.56 5.89
C GLN A 66 -8.32 -4.40 6.57
N MET A 67 -7.25 -4.10 5.81
CA MET A 67 -5.94 -3.83 6.40
C MET A 67 -5.97 -2.60 7.32
N ASN A 68 -6.63 -1.53 6.92
CA ASN A 68 -6.81 -0.33 7.75
C ASN A 68 -7.57 -0.62 9.05
N GLY A 69 -8.46 -1.63 9.06
CA GLY A 69 -9.14 -2.09 10.27
C GLY A 69 -8.24 -2.91 11.22
N ILE A 70 -7.19 -3.56 10.70
CA ILE A 70 -6.23 -4.36 11.46
C ILE A 70 -5.16 -3.47 12.12
N GLU A 71 -4.75 -2.37 11.48
CA GLU A 71 -3.65 -1.52 11.95
C GLU A 71 -3.85 -0.89 13.35
N PRO A 72 -5.05 -0.39 13.71
CA PRO A 72 -5.31 0.06 15.07
C PRO A 72 -5.20 -1.06 16.11
N GLN A 73 -5.59 -2.28 15.75
CA GLN A 73 -5.54 -3.44 16.65
C GLN A 73 -4.08 -3.86 16.90
N LEU A 74 -3.26 -3.88 15.86
CA LEU A 74 -1.81 -4.11 16.00
C LEU A 74 -1.14 -3.00 16.81
N SER A 75 -1.51 -1.74 16.60
CA SER A 75 -1.00 -0.60 17.38
C SER A 75 -1.37 -0.71 18.87
N GLN A 76 -2.57 -1.19 19.17
CA GLN A 76 -3.02 -1.43 20.54
C GLN A 76 -2.23 -2.56 21.21
N GLU A 77 -2.03 -3.69 20.52
CA GLU A 77 -1.21 -4.79 21.04
C GLU A 77 0.24 -4.35 21.29
N ALA A 78 0.81 -3.55 20.38
CA ALA A 78 2.19 -3.06 20.47
C ALA A 78 2.43 -2.08 21.64
N THR A 79 1.39 -1.43 22.14
CA THR A 79 1.47 -0.48 23.27
C THR A 79 0.89 -1.05 24.57
N SER A 80 0.39 -2.28 24.54
CA SER A 80 -0.16 -2.97 25.70
C SER A 80 0.96 -3.39 26.66
N PRO A 81 0.81 -3.19 27.99
CA PRO A 81 1.75 -3.72 28.98
C PRO A 81 1.78 -5.26 29.02
N ASN A 82 0.72 -5.90 28.51
CA ASN A 82 0.58 -7.35 28.41
C ASN A 82 0.17 -7.72 26.98
N MET A 83 1.07 -7.57 26.03
CA MET A 83 0.83 -7.93 24.63
C MET A 83 0.44 -9.42 24.51
N SER A 84 -0.64 -9.71 23.80
CA SER A 84 -1.05 -11.09 23.52
C SER A 84 -0.38 -11.58 22.23
N GLN A 85 0.58 -12.50 22.36
CA GLN A 85 1.28 -13.06 21.20
C GLN A 85 0.32 -13.76 20.23
N ASP A 86 -0.69 -14.48 20.76
CA ASP A 86 -1.68 -15.19 19.94
C ASP A 86 -2.55 -14.21 19.14
N ASN A 87 -2.91 -13.07 19.72
CA ASN A 87 -3.66 -12.03 19.02
C ASN A 87 -2.81 -11.39 17.92
N VAL A 88 -1.56 -11.05 18.22
CA VAL A 88 -0.63 -10.48 17.23
C VAL A 88 -0.45 -11.45 16.06
N ASN A 89 -0.19 -12.73 16.32
CA ASN A 89 -0.05 -13.75 15.28
C ASN A 89 -1.31 -13.82 14.39
N SER A 90 -2.49 -13.85 15.01
CA SER A 90 -3.78 -13.87 14.29
C SER A 90 -3.97 -12.64 13.39
N LEU A 91 -3.61 -11.45 13.88
CA LEU A 91 -3.73 -10.19 13.12
C LEU A 91 -2.72 -10.13 11.96
N VAL A 92 -1.49 -10.59 12.19
CA VAL A 92 -0.44 -10.68 11.16
C VAL A 92 -0.84 -11.69 10.08
N ASP A 93 -1.33 -12.87 10.45
CA ASP A 93 -1.79 -13.89 9.50
C ASP A 93 -2.94 -13.37 8.62
N LYS A 94 -3.87 -12.61 9.21
CA LYS A 94 -4.93 -11.93 8.44
C LYS A 94 -4.35 -10.94 7.45
N LYS A 95 -3.38 -10.11 7.86
CA LYS A 95 -2.72 -9.13 6.98
C LYS A 95 -1.95 -9.83 5.85
N ALA A 96 -1.21 -10.90 6.16
CA ALA A 96 -0.48 -11.71 5.19
C ALA A 96 -1.43 -12.33 4.15
N LYS A 97 -2.56 -12.89 4.59
CA LYS A 97 -3.59 -13.42 3.69
C LYS A 97 -4.16 -12.35 2.76
N LEU A 98 -4.51 -11.17 3.29
CA LEU A 98 -5.02 -10.05 2.49
C LEU A 98 -4.02 -9.62 1.42
N ILE A 99 -2.73 -9.49 1.77
CA ILE A 99 -1.66 -9.17 0.81
C ILE A 99 -1.57 -10.26 -0.26
N GLY A 100 -1.56 -11.53 0.12
CA GLY A 100 -1.53 -12.66 -0.82
C GLY A 100 -2.72 -12.64 -1.80
N ASP A 101 -3.92 -12.34 -1.33
CA ASP A 101 -5.12 -12.26 -2.18
C ASP A 101 -5.11 -11.03 -3.10
N MET A 102 -4.53 -9.91 -2.66
CA MET A 102 -4.26 -8.75 -3.52
C MET A 102 -3.26 -9.10 -4.63
N MET A 103 -2.19 -9.83 -4.32
CA MET A 103 -1.20 -10.27 -5.31
C MET A 103 -1.84 -11.18 -6.35
N LYS A 104 -2.62 -12.19 -5.92
CA LYS A 104 -3.38 -13.07 -6.84
C LYS A 104 -4.31 -12.27 -7.75
N SER A 105 -5.01 -11.28 -7.21
CA SER A 105 -5.91 -10.41 -7.99
C SER A 105 -5.15 -9.61 -9.04
N LYS A 106 -4.00 -9.02 -8.69
CA LYS A 106 -3.14 -8.28 -9.64
C LYS A 106 -2.60 -9.18 -10.76
N ILE A 107 -2.12 -10.38 -10.42
CA ILE A 107 -1.60 -11.35 -11.40
C ILE A 107 -2.71 -11.81 -12.34
N THR A 108 -3.89 -12.10 -11.81
CA THR A 108 -5.06 -12.52 -12.60
C THR A 108 -5.47 -11.42 -13.58
N ALA A 109 -5.62 -10.19 -13.10
CA ALA A 109 -5.95 -9.05 -13.96
C ALA A 109 -4.88 -8.80 -15.04
N LYS A 110 -3.59 -8.89 -14.66
CA LYS A 110 -2.47 -8.80 -15.62
C LYS A 110 -2.63 -9.87 -16.71
N ASN A 111 -2.79 -11.14 -16.34
CA ASN A 111 -2.94 -12.23 -17.30
C ASN A 111 -4.11 -12.00 -18.28
N GLN A 112 -5.28 -11.62 -17.75
CA GLN A 112 -6.46 -11.34 -18.57
C GLN A 112 -6.21 -10.17 -19.53
N ILE A 113 -5.59 -9.08 -19.07
CA ILE A 113 -5.26 -7.93 -19.93
C ILE A 113 -4.26 -8.35 -21.02
N PHE A 114 -3.21 -9.10 -20.68
CA PHE A 114 -2.26 -9.61 -21.68
C PHE A 114 -2.94 -10.43 -22.77
N SER A 115 -3.99 -11.19 -22.47
CA SER A 115 -4.72 -11.95 -23.49
C SER A 115 -5.45 -11.07 -24.52
N ILE A 116 -5.75 -9.81 -24.20
CA ILE A 116 -6.49 -8.86 -25.03
C ILE A 116 -5.56 -7.98 -25.89
N LEU A 117 -4.32 -7.78 -25.44
CA LEU A 117 -3.36 -6.91 -26.10
C LEU A 117 -2.72 -7.55 -27.33
N ASN A 118 -2.41 -6.72 -28.33
CA ASN A 118 -1.56 -7.12 -29.45
C ASN A 118 -0.08 -7.16 -29.05
N VAL A 119 0.79 -7.65 -29.94
CA VAL A 119 2.23 -7.84 -29.66
C VAL A 119 2.91 -6.55 -29.21
N GLN A 120 2.73 -5.45 -29.95
CA GLN A 120 3.35 -4.16 -29.63
C GLN A 120 2.88 -3.61 -28.27
N GLN A 121 1.59 -3.74 -27.97
CA GLN A 121 1.03 -3.30 -26.68
C GLN A 121 1.55 -4.16 -25.52
N LYS A 122 1.73 -5.46 -25.72
CA LYS A 122 2.31 -6.38 -24.72
C LYS A 122 3.74 -5.97 -24.38
N GLU A 123 4.57 -5.74 -25.40
CA GLU A 123 5.97 -5.32 -25.24
C GLU A 123 6.05 -3.98 -24.49
N LYS A 124 5.22 -3.00 -24.88
CA LYS A 124 5.16 -1.70 -24.20
C LYS A 124 4.76 -1.85 -22.73
N LEU A 125 3.74 -2.67 -22.45
CA LEU A 125 3.29 -2.91 -21.08
C LEU A 125 4.37 -3.63 -20.25
N GLN A 126 5.04 -4.64 -20.80
CA GLN A 126 6.17 -5.33 -20.15
C GLN A 126 7.30 -4.37 -19.81
N SER A 127 7.67 -3.48 -20.73
CA SER A 127 8.70 -2.46 -20.49
C SER A 127 8.32 -1.51 -19.34
N MET A 128 7.08 -1.03 -19.30
CA MET A 128 6.60 -0.19 -18.19
C MET A 128 6.64 -0.93 -16.84
N MET A 129 6.26 -2.21 -16.82
CA MET A 129 6.33 -3.02 -15.60
C MET A 129 7.78 -3.23 -15.14
N LYS A 130 8.69 -3.57 -16.05
CA LYS A 130 10.11 -3.73 -15.73
C LYS A 130 10.70 -2.44 -15.14
N LYS A 131 10.40 -1.28 -15.73
CA LYS A 131 10.83 0.01 -15.21
C LYS A 131 10.28 0.30 -13.81
N SER A 132 9.03 -0.09 -13.55
CA SER A 132 8.44 0.04 -12.21
C SER A 132 9.09 -0.90 -11.19
N GLU A 133 9.48 -2.11 -11.60
CA GLU A 133 10.21 -3.07 -10.76
C GLU A 133 11.62 -2.57 -10.44
N GLU A 134 12.34 -2.04 -11.45
CA GLU A 134 13.66 -1.41 -11.28
C GLU A 134 13.61 -0.23 -10.31
N LYS A 135 12.62 0.66 -10.46
CA LYS A 135 12.42 1.78 -9.55
C LYS A 135 12.12 1.32 -8.12
N MET A 136 11.29 0.28 -7.96
CA MET A 136 11.01 -0.28 -6.63
C MET A 136 12.25 -0.91 -6.01
N ALA A 137 13.07 -1.61 -6.80
CA ALA A 137 14.32 -2.19 -6.33
C ALA A 137 15.34 -1.11 -5.91
N GLU A 138 15.39 0.01 -6.63
CA GLU A 138 16.21 1.17 -6.26
C GLU A 138 15.71 1.84 -4.98
N GLU A 139 14.40 2.09 -4.84
CA GLU A 139 13.81 2.59 -3.61
C GLU A 139 14.10 1.67 -2.41
N TYR A 140 14.07 0.35 -2.61
CA TYR A 140 14.40 -0.62 -1.57
C TYR A 140 15.87 -0.61 -1.17
N LYS A 141 16.80 -0.51 -2.12
CA LYS A 141 18.24 -0.39 -1.81
C LYS A 141 18.54 0.82 -0.94
N ASN A 142 17.85 1.94 -1.18
CA ASN A 142 18.01 3.14 -0.38
C ASN A 142 17.49 2.97 1.07
N CYS A 143 16.73 1.92 1.38
CA CYS A 143 16.35 1.59 2.76
C CYS A 143 17.43 0.80 3.52
N ASP A 144 18.40 0.21 2.83
CA ASP A 144 19.50 -0.56 3.43
C ASP A 144 20.75 0.30 3.72
N GLU A 145 20.80 1.55 3.22
CA GLU A 145 21.97 2.45 3.29
C GLU A 145 21.92 3.49 4.45
N ASP A 146 20.94 3.39 5.37
CA ASP A 146 20.82 4.23 6.58
C ASP A 146 21.31 3.53 7.88
#